data_AF-A0A8T3PEZ6-F1
#
_entry.id   AF-A0A8T3PEZ6-F1
#
_cell.length_a   1.000
_cell.length_b   1.000
_cell.length_c   1.000
_cell.angle_alpha   90.00
_cell.angle_beta   90.00
_cell.angle_gamma   90.00
#
_symmetry.space_group_name_H-M   'P 1'
#
loop_
_entity.id
_entity.type
_entity.pdbx_description
1 polymer ?
#
loop_
_entity_poly.entity_id
_entity_poly.type
_entity_poly.pdbx_seq_one_letter_code
_entity_poly.pdbx_strand_id
1 'polypeptide(L)'
;MDGSFRVDLPDEPGDHPRAGSRSETQESISQFDAGFLVGVLVGEGHFGGDGRQPQITLRMHTDHASLFQWLMRHFPDSKLYGPYAHSGRRYYQWMARSAVLR
;
A
#
# COMPACT_ATOMS: atom_id res chain seq x y z
N MET A 1 40.92 35.75 -48.65
CA MET A 1 40.08 34.56 -48.50
C MET A 1 40.68 33.78 -47.35
N ASP A 2 40.13 33.94 -46.15
CA ASP A 2 40.43 33.10 -44.98
C ASP A 2 39.09 32.70 -44.38
N GLY A 3 38.75 31.42 -44.54
CA GLY A 3 37.52 30.83 -44.02
C GLY A 3 37.74 30.37 -42.58
N SER A 4 37.07 31.01 -41.63
CA SER A 4 36.86 30.45 -40.29
C SER A 4 35.37 30.19 -40.10
N PHE A 5 35.03 28.90 -40.01
CA PHE A 5 33.68 28.42 -39.75
C PHE A 5 33.52 28.34 -38.22
N ARG A 6 32.64 29.15 -37.63
CA ARG A 6 32.21 28.99 -36.23
C ARG A 6 30.94 28.14 -36.23
N VAL A 7 30.95 27.07 -35.44
CA VAL A 7 29.75 26.27 -35.14
C VAL A 7 29.18 26.81 -33.85
N ASP A 8 27.94 27.27 -33.87
CA ASP A 8 27.17 27.64 -32.70
C ASP A 8 26.78 26.36 -31.93
N LEU A 9 27.26 26.20 -30.70
CA LEU A 9 26.74 25.22 -29.75
C LEU A 9 25.45 25.78 -29.13
N PRO A 10 24.37 24.98 -28.97
CA PRO A 10 23.21 25.42 -28.20
C PRO A 10 23.57 25.60 -26.72
N ASP A 11 23.03 26.65 -26.11
CA ASP A 11 23.11 26.94 -24.67
C ASP A 11 22.60 25.75 -23.83
N GLU A 12 23.40 25.33 -22.84
CA GLU A 12 23.02 24.36 -21.82
C GLU A 12 21.77 24.84 -21.07
N PRO A 13 20.71 24.03 -20.91
CA PRO A 13 19.54 24.44 -20.17
C PRO A 13 19.88 24.55 -18.68
N GLY A 14 19.81 25.78 -18.17
CA GLY A 14 19.99 26.12 -16.78
C GLY A 14 19.12 25.30 -15.83
N ASP A 15 19.72 24.99 -14.69
CA ASP A 15 19.13 24.27 -13.56
C ASP A 15 17.92 25.03 -12.99
N HIS A 16 16.73 24.65 -13.45
CA HIS A 16 15.48 25.05 -12.80
C HIS A 16 15.31 24.22 -11.53
N PRO A 17 15.15 24.84 -10.34
CA PRO A 17 14.88 24.10 -9.12
C PRO A 17 13.54 23.38 -9.27
N ARG A 18 13.57 22.04 -9.36
CA ARG A 18 12.35 21.23 -9.32
C ARG A 18 11.73 21.36 -7.93
N ALA A 19 10.59 22.03 -7.86
CA ALA A 19 9.66 21.92 -6.75
C ALA A 19 9.31 20.44 -6.56
N GLY A 20 9.82 19.83 -5.48
CA GLY A 20 9.69 18.41 -5.28
C GLY A 20 10.20 17.92 -3.94
N SER A 21 9.89 18.61 -2.83
CA SER A 21 9.98 18.01 -1.50
C SER A 21 8.59 17.67 -0.99
N ARG A 22 7.98 16.58 -1.51
CA ARG A 22 7.03 15.82 -0.71
C ARG A 22 7.85 15.02 0.30
N SER A 23 8.12 15.65 1.44
CA SER A 23 8.46 14.93 2.66
C SER A 23 7.19 14.24 3.16
N GLU A 24 6.85 13.08 2.60
CA GLU A 24 6.02 12.11 3.28
C GLU A 24 6.95 10.99 3.71
N THR A 25 7.32 11.01 5.00
CA THR A 25 8.02 9.90 5.64
C THR A 25 7.04 8.73 5.70
N GLN A 26 6.87 8.03 4.58
CA GLN A 26 6.18 6.75 4.56
C GLN A 26 7.13 5.76 5.23
N GLU A 27 6.90 5.46 6.50
CA GLU A 27 7.62 4.38 7.19
C GLU A 27 7.43 3.10 6.37
N SER A 28 8.50 2.67 5.72
CA SER A 28 8.50 1.45 4.93
C SER A 28 8.34 0.26 5.88
N ILE A 29 7.38 -0.61 5.61
CA ILE A 29 7.19 -1.87 6.34
C ILE A 29 8.50 -2.68 6.35
N SER A 30 8.86 -3.29 7.47
CA SER A 30 10.07 -4.11 7.56
C SER A 30 9.96 -5.35 6.66
N GLN A 31 11.10 -5.94 6.25
CA GLN A 31 11.05 -7.17 5.43
C GLN A 31 10.35 -8.33 6.14
N PHE A 32 10.53 -8.45 7.46
CA PHE A 32 9.85 -9.46 8.26
C PHE A 32 8.34 -9.23 8.26
N ASP A 33 7.91 -7.99 8.51
CA ASP A 33 6.50 -7.61 8.53
C ASP A 33 5.83 -7.82 7.16
N ALA A 34 6.55 -7.51 6.07
CA ALA A 34 6.10 -7.77 4.72
C ALA A 34 5.95 -9.28 4.46
N GLY A 35 6.95 -10.08 4.84
CA GLY A 35 6.90 -11.55 4.70
C GLY A 35 5.77 -12.17 5.53
N PHE A 36 5.59 -11.69 6.76
CA PHE A 36 4.49 -12.10 7.65
C PHE A 36 3.13 -11.76 7.03
N LEU A 37 2.96 -10.53 6.54
CA LEU A 37 1.73 -10.12 5.85
C LEU A 37 1.45 -11.00 4.64
N VAL A 38 2.43 -11.22 3.77
CA VAL A 38 2.28 -12.09 2.60
C VAL A 38 1.87 -13.49 3.02
N GLY A 39 2.50 -14.07 4.05
CA GLY A 39 2.15 -15.38 4.57
C GLY A 39 0.69 -15.46 5.06
N VAL A 40 0.24 -14.46 5.82
CA VAL A 40 -1.16 -14.37 6.28
C VAL A 40 -2.12 -14.23 5.11
N LEU A 41 -1.83 -13.33 4.16
CA LEU A 41 -2.72 -13.09 3.02
C LEU A 41 -2.82 -14.30 2.09
N VAL A 42 -1.73 -15.03 1.87
CA VAL A 42 -1.74 -16.26 1.06
C VAL A 42 -2.50 -17.39 1.75
N GLY A 43 -2.34 -17.55 3.07
CA GLY A 43 -3.00 -18.64 3.79
C GLY A 43 -4.50 -18.41 4.02
N GLU A 44 -4.88 -17.17 4.30
CA GLU A 44 -6.19 -16.86 4.91
C GLU A 44 -6.91 -15.69 4.23
N GLY A 45 -6.21 -14.98 3.34
CA GLY A 45 -6.76 -13.87 2.59
C GLY A 45 -7.65 -14.35 1.44
N HIS A 46 -8.72 -13.61 1.21
CA HIS A 46 -9.55 -13.76 0.02
C HIS A 46 -9.38 -12.54 -0.87
N PHE A 47 -8.87 -12.78 -2.08
CA PHE A 47 -8.62 -11.77 -3.11
C PHE A 47 -9.80 -11.74 -4.08
N GLY A 48 -10.39 -10.57 -4.30
CA GLY A 48 -11.51 -10.45 -5.21
C GLY A 48 -11.88 -8.99 -5.50
N GLY A 49 -13.16 -8.75 -5.73
CA GLY A 49 -13.70 -7.44 -6.03
C GLY A 49 -15.12 -7.53 -6.53
N ASP A 50 -15.75 -6.39 -6.75
CA ASP A 50 -17.11 -6.25 -7.30
C ASP A 50 -17.11 -5.95 -8.82
N GLY A 51 -15.98 -6.22 -9.49
CA GLY A 51 -15.76 -5.85 -10.89
C GLY A 51 -15.46 -4.36 -11.11
N ARG A 52 -15.56 -3.52 -10.07
CA ARG A 52 -15.21 -2.10 -10.10
C ARG A 52 -13.97 -1.78 -9.29
N GLN A 53 -13.80 -2.44 -8.15
CA GLN A 53 -12.66 -2.22 -7.26
C GLN A 53 -12.08 -3.54 -6.75
N PRO A 54 -10.74 -3.69 -6.76
CA PRO A 54 -10.10 -4.81 -6.09
C PRO A 54 -10.30 -4.70 -4.58
N GLN A 55 -10.37 -5.85 -3.93
CA GLN A 55 -10.44 -5.96 -2.48
C GLN A 55 -9.67 -7.19 -1.99
N ILE A 56 -9.11 -7.06 -0.79
CA ILE A 56 -8.61 -8.20 -0.01
C ILE A 56 -9.43 -8.24 1.27
N THR A 57 -9.93 -9.42 1.63
CA THR A 57 -10.65 -9.64 2.88
C THR A 57 -9.97 -10.74 3.69
N LEU A 58 -9.85 -10.53 5.00
CA LEU A 58 -9.34 -11.51 5.95
C LEU A 58 -10.39 -11.74 7.04
N ARG A 59 -10.72 -12.99 7.36
CA ARG A 59 -11.72 -13.31 8.39
C ARG A 59 -11.19 -14.38 9.33
N MET A 60 -11.09 -14.07 10.61
CA MET A 60 -10.54 -14.99 11.63
C MET A 60 -11.31 -14.90 12.94
N HIS A 61 -11.16 -15.92 13.79
CA HIS A 61 -11.75 -15.96 15.13
C HIS A 61 -11.31 -14.74 15.97
N THR A 62 -12.15 -14.35 16.94
CA THR A 62 -11.88 -13.17 17.79
C THR A 62 -10.61 -13.27 18.63
N ASP A 63 -10.07 -14.47 18.84
CA ASP A 63 -8.83 -14.68 19.60
C ASP A 63 -7.60 -14.11 18.87
N HIS A 64 -7.69 -13.89 17.56
CA HIS A 64 -6.64 -13.24 16.76
C HIS A 64 -6.76 -11.71 16.72
N ALA A 65 -7.40 -11.09 17.73
CA ALA A 65 -7.58 -9.64 17.80
C ALA A 65 -6.27 -8.84 17.63
N SER A 66 -5.15 -9.35 18.15
CA SER A 66 -3.84 -8.70 18.06
C SER A 66 -3.35 -8.54 16.61
N LEU A 67 -3.63 -9.51 15.74
CA LEU A 67 -3.32 -9.44 14.31
C LEU A 67 -4.12 -8.31 13.64
N PHE A 68 -5.41 -8.19 13.94
CA PHE A 68 -6.24 -7.13 13.36
C PHE A 68 -5.85 -5.74 13.87
N GLN A 69 -5.45 -5.61 15.14
CA GLN A 69 -4.88 -4.38 15.65
C GLN A 69 -3.58 -4.01 14.93
N TRP A 70 -2.72 -5.01 14.66
CA TRP A 70 -1.51 -4.81 13.85
C TRP A 70 -1.86 -4.35 12.43
N LEU A 71 -2.80 -5.00 11.75
CA LEU A 71 -3.25 -4.62 10.41
C LEU A 71 -3.80 -3.19 10.37
N MET A 72 -4.57 -2.78 11.39
CA MET A 72 -5.10 -1.40 11.46
C MET A 72 -4.03 -0.34 11.66
N ARG A 73 -2.91 -0.67 12.32
CA ARG A 73 -1.77 0.25 12.45
C ARG A 73 -0.99 0.39 11.15
N HIS A 74 -0.74 -0.72 10.44
CA HIS A 74 0.03 -0.70 9.21
C HIS A 74 -0.78 -0.28 7.97
N PHE A 75 -2.10 -0.45 8.00
CA PHE A 75 -3.00 -0.14 6.88
C PHE A 75 -4.20 0.70 7.37
N PRO A 76 -4.01 1.95 7.81
CA PRO A 76 -5.06 2.74 8.45
C PRO A 76 -6.28 3.02 7.56
N ASP A 77 -6.12 2.99 6.23
CA ASP A 77 -7.21 3.20 5.26
C ASP A 77 -8.08 1.96 5.02
N SER A 78 -7.68 0.81 5.55
CA SER A 78 -8.49 -0.41 5.53
C SER A 78 -9.58 -0.38 6.61
N LYS A 79 -10.50 -1.35 6.59
CA LYS A 79 -11.64 -1.42 7.51
C LYS A 79 -11.63 -2.71 8.30
N LEU A 80 -11.92 -2.62 9.60
CA LEU A 80 -12.17 -3.76 10.48
C LEU A 80 -13.64 -3.78 10.88
N TYR A 81 -14.26 -4.94 10.70
CA TYR A 81 -15.65 -5.19 11.01
C TYR A 81 -15.77 -6.28 12.09
N GLY A 82 -16.87 -6.21 12.86
CA GLY A 82 -17.14 -7.11 13.96
C GLY A 82 -16.73 -6.53 15.33
N PRO A 83 -16.64 -7.37 16.38
CA PRO A 83 -16.78 -8.82 16.30
C PRO A 83 -18.22 -9.21 15.92
N TYR A 84 -18.35 -10.17 15.01
CA TYR A 84 -19.63 -10.80 14.65
C TYR A 84 -19.80 -12.11 15.41
N ALA A 85 -21.05 -12.49 15.67
CA ALA A 85 -21.40 -13.78 16.25
C ALA A 85 -22.46 -14.46 15.37
N HIS A 86 -22.13 -15.64 14.83
CA HIS A 86 -23.06 -16.41 14.01
C HIS A 86 -22.77 -17.92 14.13
N SER A 87 -23.81 -18.72 14.38
CA SER A 87 -23.73 -20.18 14.45
C SER A 87 -22.61 -20.69 15.38
N GLY A 88 -22.50 -20.09 16.57
CA GLY A 88 -21.49 -20.44 17.59
C GLY A 88 -20.07 -19.95 17.28
N ARG A 89 -19.84 -19.27 16.15
CA ARG A 89 -18.53 -18.70 15.79
C ARG A 89 -18.50 -17.21 16.07
N ARG A 90 -17.39 -16.73 16.63
CA ARG A 90 -17.10 -15.30 16.80
C ARG A 90 -15.94 -14.91 15.91
N TYR A 91 -16.08 -13.86 15.12
CA TYR A 91 -15.01 -13.48 14.18
C TYR A 91 -14.92 -11.98 13.93
N TYR A 92 -13.73 -11.54 13.54
CA TYR A 92 -13.51 -10.26 12.89
C TYR A 92 -13.41 -10.44 11.39
N GLN A 93 -13.71 -9.38 10.65
CA GLN A 93 -13.45 -9.31 9.22
C GLN A 93 -12.71 -8.01 8.89
N TRP A 94 -11.51 -8.14 8.35
CA TRP A 94 -10.72 -7.03 7.84
C TRP A 94 -10.85 -6.93 6.32
N MET A 95 -10.82 -5.71 5.80
CA MET A 95 -10.99 -5.43 4.37
C MET A 95 -10.10 -4.26 3.93
N ALA A 96 -9.21 -4.50 2.97
CA ALA A 96 -8.50 -3.47 2.23
C ALA A 96 -9.12 -3.27 0.84
N ARG A 97 -9.25 -2.01 0.41
CA ARG A 97 -9.81 -1.61 -0.89
C ARG A 97 -8.97 -0.50 -1.54
N SER A 98 -9.15 -0.35 -2.86
CA SER A 98 -8.72 0.73 -3.76
C SER A 98 -7.53 1.60 -3.33
N ALA A 99 -7.64 2.47 -2.34
CA ALA A 99 -6.54 3.34 -1.89
C ALA A 99 -5.33 2.57 -1.34
N VAL A 100 -5.56 1.41 -0.71
CA VAL A 100 -4.50 0.53 -0.17
C VAL A 100 -3.92 -0.40 -1.24
N LEU A 101 -4.61 -0.57 -2.37
CA LEU A 101 -4.28 -1.55 -3.42
C LEU A 101 -3.80 -0.89 -4.73
N ARG A 102 -3.47 0.41 -4.68
CA ARG A 102 -2.89 1.15 -5.81
C ARG A 102 -1.39 1.33 -5.60
#